data_AF-A0A5J5CLR6-F1
#
_entry.id   AF-A0A5J5CLR6-F1
#
_cell.length_a   1.000
_cell.length_b   1.000
_cell.length_c   1.000
_cell.angle_alpha   90.00
_cell.angle_beta   90.00
_cell.angle_gamma   90.00
#
_symmetry.space_group_name_H-M   'P 1'
#
loop_
_entity.id
_entity.type
_entity.pdbx_description
1 polymer ?
#
loop_
_entity_poly.entity_id
_entity_poly.type
_entity_poly.pdbx_seq_one_letter_code
_entity_poly.pdbx_strand_id
1 'polypeptide(L)'
;MILTTFVMILSFPDSVFTLKAEGSSSSRPARPDCVKASEQCLKEYSCSTKYRTMRQCVAGRENNFGAVTGTEAQGECRSAIDAMKQSTLNNCRCRRGMKKEKNCLRIFWSIFQSLQGNDLLEYSPYEAVNSRLSDIFRLAPIIAGKM
;
A
#
# COMPACT_ATOMS: atom_id res chain seq x y z
N MET A 1 -1.00 -45.18 -23.50
CA MET A 1 -1.27 -43.87 -22.83
C MET A 1 0.02 -43.26 -22.28
N ILE A 2 1.13 -43.30 -23.03
CA ILE A 2 2.44 -42.76 -22.59
C ILE A 2 3.04 -41.85 -23.68
N LEU A 3 2.57 -41.92 -24.93
CA LEU A 3 3.04 -41.07 -26.03
C LEU A 3 2.35 -39.70 -26.09
N THR A 4 1.18 -39.53 -25.49
CA THR A 4 0.42 -38.27 -25.52
C THR A 4 0.95 -37.21 -24.56
N THR A 5 1.68 -37.63 -23.52
CA THR A 5 2.30 -36.71 -22.55
C THR A 5 3.61 -36.10 -23.05
N PHE A 6 4.33 -36.79 -23.95
CA PHE A 6 5.59 -36.29 -24.52
C PHE A 6 5.38 -35.18 -25.57
N VAL A 7 4.24 -35.16 -26.25
CA VAL A 7 3.94 -34.15 -27.29
C VAL A 7 3.66 -32.78 -26.69
N MET A 8 3.07 -32.71 -25.48
CA MET A 8 2.76 -31.43 -24.81
C MET A 8 4.01 -30.69 -24.32
N ILE A 9 5.16 -31.35 -24.24
CA ILE A 9 6.44 -30.74 -23.81
C ILE A 9 7.16 -30.07 -25.00
N LEU A 10 6.86 -30.47 -26.23
CA LEU A 10 7.57 -30.01 -27.44
C LEU A 10 6.85 -28.89 -28.22
N SER A 11 5.70 -28.40 -27.74
CA SER A 11 4.86 -27.43 -28.48
C SER A 11 4.81 -26.01 -27.92
N PHE A 12 5.70 -25.64 -26.98
CA PHE A 12 5.80 -24.23 -26.55
C PHE A 12 7.11 -23.61 -27.06
N PRO A 13 7.09 -22.90 -28.21
CA PRO A 13 8.24 -22.17 -28.68
C PRO A 13 8.51 -20.95 -27.79
N ASP A 14 9.79 -20.71 -27.52
CA ASP A 14 10.42 -19.44 -27.17
C ASP A 14 9.52 -18.32 -26.64
N SER A 15 9.24 -18.36 -25.33
CA SER A 15 9.16 -17.11 -24.59
C SER A 15 10.48 -16.93 -23.86
N VAL A 16 11.43 -16.33 -24.59
CA VAL A 16 12.62 -15.67 -24.05
C VAL A 16 12.17 -14.71 -22.96
N PHE A 17 12.14 -15.18 -21.72
CA PHE A 17 12.08 -14.30 -20.56
C PHE A 17 13.49 -13.78 -20.33
N THR A 18 13.76 -12.64 -20.94
CA THR A 18 14.89 -11.78 -20.67
C THR A 18 14.95 -11.53 -19.17
N LEU A 19 15.80 -12.28 -18.46
CA LEU A 19 16.19 -11.96 -17.09
C LEU A 19 17.04 -10.68 -17.16
N LYS A 20 16.34 -9.54 -17.15
CA LYS A 20 16.93 -8.26 -16.82
C LYS A 20 17.35 -8.35 -15.35
N ALA A 21 18.63 -8.65 -15.15
CA ALA A 21 19.29 -8.59 -13.86
C ALA A 21 19.27 -7.13 -13.39
N GLU A 22 18.24 -6.75 -12.66
CA GLU A 22 18.26 -5.56 -11.81
C GLU A 22 18.62 -6.01 -10.41
N GLY A 23 19.79 -5.56 -9.94
CA GLY A 23 20.31 -5.85 -8.61
C GLY A 23 19.30 -5.41 -7.55
N SER A 24 18.60 -6.38 -6.98
CA SER A 24 17.70 -6.19 -5.85
C SER A 24 18.30 -6.94 -4.67
N SER A 25 19.07 -6.20 -3.86
CA SER A 25 19.38 -6.56 -2.49
C SER A 25 18.14 -7.14 -1.79
N SER A 26 18.34 -8.28 -1.13
CA SER A 26 17.41 -8.96 -0.22
C SER A 26 16.30 -8.04 0.31
N SER A 27 15.05 -8.28 -0.07
CA SER A 27 13.96 -7.47 0.47
C SER A 27 12.64 -8.22 0.44
N ARG A 28 11.98 -8.26 1.60
CA ARG A 28 10.52 -8.44 1.69
C ARG A 28 9.83 -7.64 0.59
N PRO A 29 8.68 -8.07 0.03
CA PRO A 29 7.99 -7.33 -1.02
C PRO A 29 7.85 -5.87 -0.58
N ALA A 30 8.54 -4.98 -1.31
CA ALA A 30 8.59 -3.56 -1.01
C ALA A 30 7.14 -3.06 -0.94
N ARG A 31 6.77 -2.40 0.17
CA ARG A 31 5.39 -1.96 0.33
C ARG A 31 5.09 -0.91 -0.75
N PRO A 32 3.92 -0.96 -1.41
CA PRO A 32 3.63 -0.01 -2.47
C PRO A 32 3.56 1.42 -1.93
N ASP A 33 4.10 2.38 -2.69
CA ASP A 33 3.97 3.80 -2.37
C ASP A 33 2.49 4.19 -2.37
N CYS A 34 2.00 4.91 -1.35
CA CYS A 34 0.58 5.28 -1.26
C CYS A 34 0.08 6.08 -2.48
N VAL A 35 0.95 6.87 -3.12
CA VAL A 35 0.63 7.58 -4.36
C VAL A 35 0.32 6.59 -5.49
N LYS A 36 1.21 5.63 -5.75
CA LYS A 36 1.03 4.62 -6.81
C LYS A 36 -0.16 3.71 -6.53
N ALA A 37 -0.32 3.28 -5.28
CA ALA A 37 -1.46 2.47 -4.86
C ALA A 37 -2.78 3.20 -5.10
N SER A 38 -2.83 4.51 -4.83
CA SER A 38 -4.04 5.31 -5.06
C SER A 38 -4.33 5.50 -6.54
N GLU A 39 -3.31 5.77 -7.35
CA GLU A 39 -3.45 5.88 -8.80
C GLU A 39 -3.95 4.56 -9.40
N GLN A 40 -3.49 3.42 -8.90
CA GLN A 40 -3.96 2.11 -9.35
C GLN A 40 -5.42 1.86 -8.95
N CYS A 41 -5.80 2.18 -7.72
CA CYS A 41 -7.19 2.05 -7.27
C CYS A 41 -8.14 2.97 -8.05
N LEU A 42 -7.70 4.17 -8.42
CA LEU A 42 -8.51 5.11 -9.19
C LEU A 42 -8.75 4.66 -10.64
N LYS A 43 -7.90 3.78 -11.19
CA LYS A 43 -8.11 3.16 -12.50
C LYS A 43 -9.18 2.08 -12.46
N GLU A 44 -9.38 1.43 -11.32
CA GLU A 44 -10.38 0.37 -11.16
C GLU A 44 -11.70 0.95 -10.64
N TYR A 45 -12.79 0.76 -11.38
CA TYR A 45 -14.08 1.35 -11.03
C TYR A 45 -14.59 0.89 -9.65
N SER A 46 -14.43 -0.40 -9.33
CA SER A 46 -14.84 -1.01 -8.06
C SER A 46 -14.10 -0.36 -6.87
N CYS A 47 -12.76 -0.27 -6.96
CA CYS A 47 -11.91 0.31 -5.92
C CYS A 47 -12.15 1.81 -5.81
N SER A 48 -12.18 2.54 -6.93
CA SER A 48 -12.40 3.99 -6.99
C SER A 48 -13.72 4.40 -6.32
N THR A 49 -14.80 3.66 -6.59
CA THR A 49 -16.12 3.92 -5.99
C THR A 49 -16.08 3.72 -4.49
N LYS A 50 -15.60 2.55 -4.00
CA LYS A 50 -15.49 2.29 -2.56
C LYS A 50 -14.53 3.27 -1.87
N TYR A 51 -13.46 3.68 -2.53
CA TYR A 51 -12.52 4.68 -2.01
C TYR A 51 -13.15 6.06 -1.81
N ARG A 52 -13.99 6.51 -2.76
CA ARG A 52 -14.73 7.77 -2.65
C ARG A 52 -15.78 7.72 -1.54
N THR A 53 -16.57 6.64 -1.50
CA THR A 53 -17.56 6.41 -0.43
C THR A 53 -16.88 6.41 0.93
N MET A 54 -15.78 5.66 1.10
CA MET A 54 -15.01 5.60 2.34
C MET A 54 -14.60 7.00 2.83
N ARG A 55 -14.11 7.87 1.95
CA ARG A 55 -13.71 9.25 2.31
C ARG A 55 -14.90 10.10 2.78
N GLN A 56 -16.05 9.96 2.13
CA GLN A 56 -17.27 10.67 2.52
C GLN A 56 -17.77 10.20 3.89
N CYS A 57 -17.61 8.91 4.20
CA CYS A 57 -18.00 8.33 5.48
C CYS A 57 -17.21 8.85 6.69
N VAL A 58 -16.07 9.52 6.51
CA VAL A 58 -15.26 10.10 7.61
C VAL A 58 -15.57 11.59 7.82
N ALA A 59 -15.94 12.30 6.76
CA ALA A 59 -16.24 13.73 6.83
C ALA A 59 -17.45 14.08 7.72
N GLY A 60 -18.32 13.09 8.03
CA GLY A 60 -19.43 13.24 8.98
C GLY A 60 -19.18 12.63 10.37
N ARG A 61 -17.97 12.16 10.69
CA ARG A 61 -17.65 11.46 11.96
C ARG A 61 -17.18 12.39 13.08
N GLU A 62 -17.99 13.39 13.42
CA GLU A 62 -17.93 13.87 14.80
C GLU A 62 -18.62 12.80 15.68
N ASN A 63 -17.81 11.87 16.17
CA ASN A 63 -18.01 11.20 17.46
C ASN A 63 -18.94 9.97 17.48
N ASN A 64 -19.86 9.76 16.53
CA ASN A 64 -20.68 8.54 16.51
C ASN A 64 -21.05 8.11 15.08
N PHE A 65 -21.04 6.80 14.82
CA PHE A 65 -21.51 6.15 13.58
C PHE A 65 -22.98 6.47 13.21
N GLY A 66 -23.69 7.27 14.03
CA GLY A 66 -25.09 7.66 13.84
C GLY A 66 -25.30 8.96 13.05
N ALA A 67 -24.25 9.68 12.64
CA ALA A 67 -24.40 10.93 11.88
C ALA A 67 -24.68 10.74 10.38
N VAL A 68 -24.59 9.52 9.86
CA VAL A 68 -25.11 9.17 8.53
C VAL A 68 -26.60 8.87 8.70
N THR A 69 -27.45 9.75 8.19
CA THR A 69 -28.92 9.65 8.23
C THR A 69 -29.40 8.49 7.36
N GLY A 70 -29.33 7.27 7.88
CA GLY A 70 -29.82 6.06 7.21
C GLY A 70 -29.01 4.82 7.56
N THR A 71 -29.67 3.79 8.07
CA THR A 71 -29.09 2.46 8.30
C THR A 71 -28.45 1.89 7.03
N GLU A 72 -29.02 2.20 5.87
CA GLU A 72 -28.51 1.82 4.55
C GLU A 72 -27.17 2.50 4.24
N ALA A 73 -27.07 3.81 4.44
CA ALA A 73 -25.85 4.57 4.20
C ALA A 73 -24.74 4.23 5.23
N GLN A 74 -25.10 3.82 6.45
CA GLN A 74 -24.15 3.24 7.40
C GLN A 74 -23.59 1.90 6.90
N GLY A 75 -24.44 1.05 6.32
CA GLY A 75 -24.06 -0.23 5.72
C GLY A 75 -23.11 -0.06 4.53
N GLU A 76 -23.37 0.91 3.67
CA GLU A 76 -22.50 1.26 2.54
C GLU A 76 -21.12 1.74 3.02
N CYS A 77 -21.10 2.56 4.07
CA CYS A 77 -19.85 3.01 4.69
C CYS A 77 -19.04 1.86 5.27
N ARG A 78 -19.67 0.93 5.98
CA ARG A 78 -18.98 -0.26 6.51
C ARG A 78 -18.44 -1.12 5.37
N SER A 79 -19.27 -1.40 4.35
CA SER A 79 -18.87 -2.15 3.15
C SER A 79 -17.66 -1.51 2.44
N ALA A 80 -17.66 -0.19 2.30
CA ALA A 80 -16.54 0.54 1.69
C ALA A 80 -15.25 0.43 2.51
N ILE A 81 -15.34 0.57 3.82
CA ILE A 81 -14.20 0.43 4.72
C ILE A 81 -13.62 -0.99 4.65
N ASP A 82 -14.46 -2.01 4.67
CA ASP A 82 -14.01 -3.41 4.65
C ASP A 82 -13.38 -3.80 3.31
N ALA A 83 -13.94 -3.34 2.19
CA ALA A 83 -13.31 -3.48 0.87
C ALA A 83 -11.93 -2.80 0.83
N MET A 84 -11.82 -1.61 1.43
CA MET A 84 -10.57 -0.87 1.50
C MET A 84 -9.51 -1.55 2.38
N LYS A 85 -9.90 -2.25 3.46
CA LYS A 85 -8.97 -3.07 4.28
C LYS A 85 -8.33 -4.22 3.50
N GLN A 86 -9.10 -4.82 2.59
CA GLN A 86 -8.63 -5.92 1.73
C GLN A 86 -7.76 -5.43 0.56
N SER A 87 -7.88 -4.15 0.20
CA SER A 87 -7.11 -3.56 -0.89
C SER A 87 -5.63 -3.36 -0.55
N THR A 88 -4.80 -3.22 -1.59
CA THR A 88 -3.36 -2.90 -1.46
C THR A 88 -3.09 -1.53 -0.85
N LEU A 89 -4.10 -0.66 -0.78
CA LEU A 89 -4.01 0.67 -0.16
C LEU A 89 -3.88 0.63 1.36
N ASN A 90 -4.40 -0.40 2.02
CA ASN A 90 -4.33 -0.53 3.48
C ASN A 90 -2.88 -0.66 3.99
N ASN A 91 -2.00 -1.28 3.20
CA ASN A 91 -0.62 -1.56 3.58
C ASN A 91 0.42 -0.63 2.94
N CYS A 92 -0.02 0.41 2.24
CA CYS A 92 0.88 1.33 1.57
C CYS A 92 1.78 2.09 2.57
N ARG A 93 2.94 2.54 2.09
CA ARG A 93 3.89 3.36 2.86
C ARG A 93 4.41 4.52 2.07
N CYS A 94 4.93 5.52 2.78
CA CYS A 94 5.68 6.62 2.19
C CYS A 94 7.18 6.39 2.39
N ARG A 95 7.98 6.91 1.46
CA ARG A 95 9.44 6.88 1.54
C ARG A 95 9.94 8.30 1.77
N ARG A 96 10.90 8.45 2.69
CA ARG A 96 11.48 9.76 3.02
C ARG A 96 12.30 10.26 1.84
N GLY A 97 12.09 11.50 1.41
CA GLY A 97 12.76 12.10 0.25
C GLY A 97 12.13 11.78 -1.11
N MET A 98 10.91 11.25 -1.16
CA MET A 98 10.20 11.03 -2.43
C MET A 98 9.68 12.36 -3.04
N LYS A 99 9.70 12.50 -4.37
CA LYS A 99 9.25 13.72 -5.08
C LYS A 99 7.85 14.22 -4.69
N LYS A 100 6.95 13.31 -4.31
CA LYS A 100 5.56 13.61 -3.90
C LYS A 100 5.30 13.28 -2.42
N GLU A 101 6.27 13.46 -1.53
CA GLU A 101 6.18 13.03 -0.12
C GLU A 101 4.98 13.62 0.62
N LYS A 102 4.79 14.94 0.53
CA LYS A 102 3.63 15.63 1.12
C LYS A 102 2.29 15.05 0.65
N ASN A 103 2.20 14.68 -0.63
CA ASN A 103 0.99 14.06 -1.18
C ASN A 103 0.81 12.62 -0.68
N CYS A 104 1.90 11.85 -0.60
CA CYS A 104 1.87 10.51 -0.05
C CYS A 104 1.34 10.49 1.38
N LEU A 105 1.87 11.38 2.24
CA LEU A 105 1.43 11.50 3.62
C LEU A 105 -0.05 11.88 3.72
N ARG A 106 -0.51 12.84 2.90
CA ARG A 106 -1.94 13.20 2.84
C ARG A 106 -2.82 11.98 2.51
N ILE A 107 -2.42 11.17 1.54
CA ILE A 107 -3.16 9.96 1.14
C ILE A 107 -3.16 8.94 2.28
N PHE A 108 -1.98 8.68 2.86
CA PHE A 108 -1.82 7.74 3.97
C PHE A 108 -2.74 8.09 5.14
N TRP A 109 -2.69 9.33 5.64
CA TRP A 109 -3.50 9.75 6.79
C TRP A 109 -4.99 9.68 6.52
N SER A 110 -5.41 10.04 5.29
CA SER A 110 -6.80 9.93 4.90
C SER A 110 -7.32 8.49 4.94
N ILE A 111 -6.50 7.52 4.53
CA ILE A 111 -6.86 6.10 4.57
C ILE A 111 -6.81 5.59 6.01
N PHE A 112 -5.73 5.92 6.72
CA PHE A 112 -5.50 5.51 8.10
C PHE A 112 -6.63 5.92 9.03
N GLN A 113 -7.02 7.20 8.99
CA GLN A 113 -8.14 7.73 9.78
C GLN A 113 -9.47 7.05 9.42
N SER A 114 -9.67 6.73 8.13
CA SER A 114 -10.87 6.01 7.68
C SER A 114 -10.92 4.61 8.28
N LEU A 115 -9.83 3.85 8.17
CA LEU A 115 -9.75 2.42 8.47
C LEU A 115 -9.61 2.10 9.95
N GLN A 116 -8.82 2.87 10.70
CA GLN A 116 -8.44 2.53 12.07
C GLN A 116 -9.31 3.18 13.15
N GLY A 117 -10.08 4.23 12.84
CA GLY A 117 -11.15 4.71 13.71
C GLY A 117 -10.78 4.81 15.21
N ASN A 118 -9.58 5.32 15.52
CA ASN A 118 -9.02 5.56 16.87
C ASN A 118 -8.21 4.41 17.51
N ASP A 119 -7.71 3.43 16.75
CA ASP A 119 -6.77 2.46 17.31
C ASP A 119 -5.41 3.12 17.56
N LEU A 120 -5.05 3.30 18.84
CA LEU A 120 -3.91 4.07 19.35
C LEU A 120 -2.54 3.42 19.10
N LEU A 121 -2.48 2.34 18.32
CA LEU A 121 -1.21 1.71 17.95
C LEU A 121 -0.54 2.56 16.87
N GLU A 122 0.45 3.34 17.31
CA GLU A 122 1.27 4.27 16.55
C GLU A 122 1.89 3.62 15.30
N TYR A 123 1.15 3.66 14.19
CA TYR A 123 1.59 3.08 12.93
C TYR A 123 2.38 4.10 12.14
N SER A 124 3.68 3.87 11.97
CA SER A 124 4.54 4.80 11.25
C SER A 124 4.15 4.91 9.76
N PRO A 125 3.95 6.14 9.22
CA PRO A 125 3.61 6.37 7.81
C PRO A 125 4.75 6.02 6.85
N TYR A 126 5.98 5.94 7.35
CA TYR A 126 7.14 5.64 6.56
C TYR A 126 7.42 4.15 6.52
N GLU A 127 7.99 3.69 5.41
CA GLU A 127 8.55 2.35 5.34
C GLU A 127 9.67 2.22 6.39
N ALA A 128 9.58 1.17 7.21
CA ALA A 128 10.65 0.86 8.14
C ALA A 128 11.93 0.64 7.34
N VAL A 129 12.98 1.40 7.68
CA VAL A 129 14.31 1.25 7.09
C VAL A 129 14.88 -0.09 7.55
N ASN A 130 14.46 -1.16 6.89
CA ASN A 130 14.92 -2.50 7.15
C ASN A 130 16.29 -2.68 6.51
N SER A 131 17.32 -2.11 7.12
CA SER A 131 18.69 -2.53 6.91
C SER A 131 19.51 -2.05 8.11
N ARG A 132 19.81 -2.96 9.04
CA ARG A 132 20.85 -2.73 10.06
C ARG A 132 22.14 -2.17 9.44
N LEU A 133 22.39 -2.45 8.16
CA LEU A 133 23.46 -1.89 7.35
C LEU A 133 23.34 -0.39 7.08
N SER A 134 22.15 0.15 6.78
CA SER A 134 21.99 1.59 6.54
C SER A 134 22.18 2.44 7.80
N ASP A 135 21.85 1.89 8.97
CA ASP A 135 22.14 2.55 10.24
C ASP A 135 23.64 2.56 10.56
N ILE A 136 24.38 1.49 10.22
CA ILE A 136 25.86 1.46 10.35
C ILE A 136 26.50 2.57 9.49
N PHE A 137 26.07 2.74 8.25
CA PHE A 137 26.60 3.82 7.38
C PHE A 137 26.19 5.22 7.84
N ARG A 138 25.08 5.38 8.58
CA ARG A 138 24.67 6.66 9.18
C ARG A 138 25.44 7.00 10.47
N LEU A 139 26.08 6.03 11.10
CA LEU A 139 26.97 6.26 12.25
C LEU A 139 28.38 6.68 11.82
N ALA A 140 28.82 6.33 10.62
CA ALA A 140 30.16 6.68 10.13
C ALA A 140 30.45 8.21 10.09
N PRO A 141 29.51 9.09 9.67
CA PRO A 141 29.70 10.54 9.74
C PRO A 141 29.85 11.09 11.17
N ILE A 142 29.24 10.45 12.16
CA ILE A 142 29.32 10.87 13.58
C ILE A 142 30.72 10.61 14.14
N ILE A 143 31.39 9.55 13.66
CA ILE A 143 32.76 9.22 14.03
C ILE A 143 33.75 10.16 13.32
N ALA A 144 33.49 10.51 12.06
CA ALA A 144 34.34 11.40 11.27
C ALA A 144 34.33 12.87 11.75
N GLY A 145 33.24 13.34 12.36
CA GLY A 145 33.14 14.70 12.90
C GLY A 145 33.78 14.90 14.28
N LYS A 146 34.40 13.86 14.86
CA LYS A 146 35.03 13.88 16.18
C LYS A 146 36.56 13.73 16.13
N MET A 147 37.13 13.68 14.92
CA MET A 147 38.57 13.86 14.64
C MET A 147 38.83 15.30 14.21
#